data_AF-A0A0Q9U745-F1
#
_entry.id   AF-A0A0Q9U745-F1
#
_cell.length_a   1.000
_cell.length_b   1.000
_cell.length_c   1.000
_cell.angle_alpha   90.00
_cell.angle_beta   90.00
_cell.angle_gamma   90.00
#
_symmetry.space_group_name_H-M   'P 1'
#
loop_
_entity.id
_entity.type
_entity.pdbx_description
1 polymer ?
#
loop_
_entity_poly.entity_id
_entity_poly.type
_entity_poly.pdbx_seq_one_letter_code
_entity_poly.pdbx_strand_id
1 'polypeptide(L)'
;MSIFKRVSSILRSQKQEPTTTPAGNPLEDTRVGDIVNVDLEEYVVSGKVIYFDRGFAPHRYAYYLQSGKNIQCLIVEKGRTYDCFLCSFVEGALDDPNDVPTRLELDEDVTFELEFHRNDVTRTEGNTDFRSGDDCLFWRYFGPDHRFFFLQWQDGKFIALEGERTPGNQIKFLKSTP
;
A
#
# COMPACT_ATOMS: atom_id res chain seq x y z
N MET A 1 -40.14 -28.74 -35.87
CA MET A 1 -39.08 -28.23 -34.96
C MET A 1 -39.72 -27.89 -33.62
N SER A 2 -39.31 -28.57 -32.55
CA SER A 2 -40.05 -28.58 -31.29
C SER A 2 -39.67 -27.42 -30.36
N ILE A 3 -40.69 -26.68 -29.93
CA ILE A 3 -40.66 -25.52 -29.01
C ILE A 3 -40.00 -25.90 -27.66
N PHE A 4 -40.02 -27.19 -27.31
CA PHE A 4 -39.41 -27.74 -26.11
C PHE A 4 -37.87 -27.69 -26.09
N LYS A 5 -37.19 -27.61 -27.25
CA LYS A 5 -35.73 -27.41 -27.29
C LYS A 5 -35.31 -25.96 -27.02
N ARG A 6 -36.22 -24.98 -27.15
CA ARG A 6 -35.91 -23.57 -26.84
C ARG A 6 -35.97 -23.29 -25.33
N VAL A 7 -36.90 -23.92 -24.60
CA VAL A 7 -37.06 -23.68 -23.16
C VAL A 7 -35.90 -24.28 -22.35
N SER A 8 -35.33 -25.42 -22.76
CA SER A 8 -34.16 -26.01 -22.07
C SER A 8 -32.86 -25.24 -22.29
N SER A 9 -32.78 -24.36 -23.30
CA SER A 9 -31.61 -23.49 -23.52
C SER A 9 -31.60 -22.25 -22.62
N ILE A 10 -32.78 -21.80 -22.17
CA ILE A 10 -32.90 -20.63 -21.28
C ILE A 10 -32.54 -21.02 -19.84
N LEU A 11 -32.92 -22.23 -19.40
CA LEU A 11 -32.56 -22.75 -18.06
C LEU A 11 -31.08 -23.15 -17.92
N ARG A 12 -30.37 -23.43 -19.03
CA ARG A 12 -28.90 -23.65 -19.04
C ARG A 12 -28.08 -22.38 -19.23
N SER A 13 -28.73 -21.27 -19.61
CA SER A 13 -28.08 -19.95 -19.74
C SER A 13 -28.06 -19.19 -18.41
N GLN A 14 -28.75 -19.69 -17.38
CA GLN A 14 -28.39 -19.42 -15.98
C GLN A 14 -27.17 -20.25 -15.60
N LYS A 15 -26.09 -20.13 -16.40
CA LYS A 15 -24.76 -20.45 -15.92
C LYS A 15 -24.51 -19.42 -14.83
N GLN A 16 -24.84 -19.84 -13.62
CA GLN A 16 -24.45 -19.25 -12.35
C GLN A 16 -23.09 -18.59 -12.58
N GLU A 17 -23.08 -17.25 -12.64
CA GLU A 17 -21.84 -16.50 -12.52
C GLU A 17 -21.15 -17.12 -11.31
N PRO A 18 -19.90 -17.60 -11.45
CA PRO A 18 -19.22 -18.20 -10.31
C PRO A 18 -19.34 -17.16 -9.21
N THR A 19 -20.09 -17.51 -8.17
CA THR A 19 -20.34 -16.67 -7.02
C THR A 19 -18.95 -16.27 -6.57
N THR A 20 -18.53 -15.05 -6.89
CA THR A 20 -17.25 -14.52 -6.47
C THR A 20 -17.33 -14.61 -4.96
N THR A 21 -16.64 -15.61 -4.41
CA THR A 21 -16.23 -15.66 -3.00
C THR A 21 -15.93 -14.22 -2.64
N PRO A 22 -16.52 -13.64 -1.57
CA PRO A 22 -16.39 -12.21 -1.29
C PRO A 22 -14.93 -11.86 -1.51
N ALA A 23 -14.68 -11.14 -2.62
CA ALA A 23 -13.33 -10.98 -3.12
C ALA A 23 -12.64 -10.27 -1.96
N GLY A 24 -11.68 -10.95 -1.34
CA GLY A 24 -11.02 -10.40 -0.17
C GLY A 24 -10.50 -8.99 -0.48
N ASN A 25 -10.40 -8.15 0.56
CA ASN A 25 -10.20 -6.72 0.36
C ASN A 25 -8.96 -6.48 -0.52
N PRO A 26 -9.11 -5.94 -1.74
CA PRO A 26 -7.97 -5.78 -2.66
C PRO A 26 -6.85 -4.91 -2.08
N LEU A 27 -7.20 -3.94 -1.23
CA LEU A 27 -6.22 -3.10 -0.52
C LEU A 27 -5.34 -3.88 0.46
N GLU A 28 -5.78 -5.05 0.91
CA GLU A 28 -5.07 -5.93 1.86
C GLU A 28 -4.51 -7.18 1.19
N ASP A 29 -5.20 -7.73 0.19
CA ASP A 29 -4.96 -9.06 -0.37
C ASP A 29 -4.12 -9.06 -1.65
N THR A 30 -3.77 -7.89 -2.17
CA THR A 30 -2.86 -7.73 -3.33
C THR A 30 -1.51 -8.37 -3.05
N ARG A 31 -0.92 -9.02 -4.05
CA ARG A 31 0.33 -9.79 -3.95
C ARG A 31 1.39 -9.24 -4.90
N VAL A 32 2.63 -9.68 -4.72
CA VAL A 32 3.70 -9.36 -5.65
C VAL A 32 3.40 -9.97 -7.01
N GLY A 33 3.60 -9.19 -8.06
CA GLY A 33 3.26 -9.53 -9.44
C GLY A 33 1.85 -9.10 -9.87
N ASP A 34 0.95 -8.73 -8.95
CA ASP A 34 -0.32 -8.09 -9.30
C ASP A 34 -0.09 -6.71 -9.93
N ILE A 35 -1.10 -6.20 -10.64
CA ILE A 35 -1.08 -4.87 -11.26
C ILE A 35 -1.93 -3.92 -10.42
N VAL A 36 -1.41 -2.73 -10.17
CA VAL A 36 -2.16 -1.63 -9.55
C VAL A 36 -2.23 -0.51 -10.56
N ASN A 37 -3.44 -0.02 -10.83
CA ASN A 37 -3.64 1.21 -11.57
C ASN A 37 -3.92 2.34 -10.59
N VAL A 38 -3.12 3.40 -10.65
CA VAL A 38 -3.31 4.64 -9.88
C VAL A 38 -3.30 5.80 -10.86
N ASP A 39 -4.40 6.56 -10.90
CA ASP A 39 -4.57 7.70 -11.81
C ASP A 39 -4.19 7.41 -13.28
N LEU A 40 -4.68 6.29 -13.82
CA LEU A 40 -4.43 5.82 -15.19
C LEU A 40 -3.00 5.32 -15.48
N GLU A 41 -2.06 5.38 -14.53
CA GLU A 41 -0.77 4.70 -14.66
C GLU A 41 -0.84 3.28 -14.10
N GLU A 42 -0.24 2.32 -14.80
CA GLU A 42 -0.18 0.91 -14.40
C GLU A 42 1.18 0.59 -13.80
N TYR A 43 1.16 -0.03 -12.63
CA TYR A 43 2.35 -0.49 -11.91
C TYR A 43 2.27 -1.98 -11.64
N VAL A 44 3.42 -2.65 -11.69
CA VAL A 44 3.54 -4.00 -11.16
C VAL A 44 3.92 -3.90 -9.69
N VAL A 45 3.25 -4.65 -8.81
CA VAL A 45 3.63 -4.76 -7.41
C VAL A 45 4.94 -5.55 -7.34
N SER A 46 6.06 -4.87 -7.12
CA SER A 46 7.37 -5.51 -6.98
C SER A 46 7.66 -5.99 -5.56
N GLY A 47 6.99 -5.41 -4.57
CA GLY A 47 7.17 -5.73 -3.16
C GLY A 47 5.95 -5.37 -2.33
N LYS A 48 5.77 -6.09 -1.21
CA LYS A 48 4.71 -5.85 -0.24
C LYS A 48 5.27 -5.92 1.17
N VAL A 49 4.91 -4.95 1.99
CA VAL A 49 5.19 -4.91 3.43
C VAL A 49 3.86 -4.87 4.16
N ILE A 50 3.72 -5.70 5.18
CA ILE A 50 2.56 -5.76 6.07
C ILE A 50 3.06 -5.37 7.45
N TYR A 51 2.43 -4.38 8.07
CA TYR A 51 2.77 -3.89 9.41
C TYR A 51 1.66 -4.30 10.38
N PHE A 52 2.07 -4.85 11.52
CA PHE A 52 1.15 -5.35 12.54
C PHE A 52 1.78 -5.33 13.93
N ASP A 53 0.94 -5.17 14.95
CA ASP A 53 1.34 -5.40 16.34
C ASP A 53 1.36 -6.91 16.64
N ARG A 54 2.32 -7.37 17.47
CA ARG A 54 2.39 -8.78 17.86
C ARG A 54 1.08 -9.21 18.54
N GLY A 55 0.38 -10.17 17.93
CA GLY A 55 -0.88 -10.69 18.45
C GLY A 55 -2.13 -9.96 17.95
N PHE A 56 -1.99 -8.95 17.08
CA PHE A 56 -3.11 -8.23 16.47
C PHE A 56 -3.12 -8.42 14.95
N ALA A 57 -4.27 -8.10 14.33
CA ALA A 57 -4.40 -8.14 12.89
C ALA A 57 -3.61 -6.98 12.24
N PRO A 58 -3.16 -7.14 10.97
CA PRO A 58 -2.49 -6.05 10.27
C PRO A 58 -3.34 -4.79 10.15
N HIS A 59 -2.67 -3.64 10.29
CA HIS A 59 -3.29 -2.32 10.24
C HIS A 59 -2.65 -1.39 9.20
N ARG A 60 -1.51 -1.76 8.62
CA ARG A 60 -0.90 -1.01 7.52
C ARG A 60 -0.28 -1.96 6.50
N TYR A 61 -0.30 -1.53 5.25
CA TYR A 61 0.31 -2.20 4.11
C TYR A 61 1.12 -1.18 3.31
N ALA A 62 2.26 -1.57 2.77
CA ALA A 62 2.99 -0.79 1.79
C ALA A 62 3.23 -1.64 0.55
N TYR A 63 2.90 -1.11 -0.62
CA TYR A 63 3.12 -1.76 -1.91
C TYR A 63 4.17 -0.98 -2.68
N TYR A 64 5.25 -1.65 -3.04
CA TYR A 64 6.28 -1.10 -3.91
C TYR A 64 5.79 -1.29 -5.34
N LEU A 65 5.49 -0.17 -5.98
CA LEU A 65 4.86 -0.08 -7.30
C LEU A 65 5.91 0.25 -8.34
N GLN A 66 6.17 -0.67 -9.25
CA GLN A 66 7.20 -0.52 -10.28
C GLN A 66 6.58 -0.19 -11.65
N SER A 67 7.05 0.91 -12.25
CA SER A 67 6.76 1.32 -13.62
C SER A 67 8.09 1.56 -14.34
N GLY A 68 8.53 0.59 -15.15
CA GLY A 68 9.84 0.60 -15.77
C GLY A 68 10.98 0.65 -14.73
N LYS A 69 11.70 1.78 -14.68
CA LYS A 69 12.78 2.05 -13.72
C LYS A 69 12.32 2.80 -12.47
N ASN A 70 11.11 3.34 -12.49
CA ASN A 70 10.57 4.14 -11.40
C ASN A 70 9.92 3.21 -10.37
N ILE A 71 10.15 3.47 -9.10
CA ILE A 71 9.52 2.78 -7.98
C ILE A 71 8.84 3.82 -7.11
N GLN A 72 7.55 3.62 -6.86
CA GLN A 72 6.77 4.38 -5.90
C GLN A 72 6.29 3.45 -4.78
N CYS A 73 5.83 4.03 -3.68
CA CYS A 73 5.32 3.28 -2.54
C CYS A 73 3.88 3.70 -2.27
N LEU A 74 2.94 2.79 -2.42
CA LEU A 74 1.56 2.99 -1.98
C LEU A 74 1.43 2.52 -0.53
N ILE A 75 1.28 3.45 0.40
CA ILE A 75 0.97 3.16 1.81
C ILE A 75 -0.55 3.11 1.96
N VAL A 76 -1.05 2.06 2.60
CA VAL A 76 -2.46 1.85 2.93
C VAL A 76 -2.58 1.66 4.43
N GLU A 77 -3.30 2.55 5.11
CA GLU A 77 -3.56 2.50 6.53
C GLU A 77 -5.03 2.18 6.81
N LYS A 78 -5.26 1.26 7.75
CA LYS A 78 -6.59 0.80 8.13
C LYS A 78 -7.11 1.60 9.32
N GLY A 79 -8.10 2.43 9.08
CA GLY A 79 -8.85 3.15 10.12
C GLY A 79 -10.34 2.78 10.11
N ARG A 80 -11.20 3.79 10.31
CA ARG A 80 -12.65 3.66 10.02
C ARG A 80 -12.91 3.47 8.52
N THR A 81 -12.05 4.07 7.71
CA THR A 81 -11.91 3.91 6.27
C THR A 81 -10.43 3.64 5.97
N TYR A 82 -10.12 3.20 4.75
CA TYR A 82 -8.72 3.11 4.31
C TYR A 82 -8.21 4.49 3.94
N ASP A 83 -7.06 4.86 4.48
CA ASP A 83 -6.28 6.00 4.03
C ASP A 83 -5.15 5.49 3.15
N CYS A 84 -5.06 6.02 1.93
CA CYS A 84 -4.07 5.60 0.95
C CYS A 84 -3.19 6.78 0.59
N PHE A 85 -1.90 6.55 0.44
CA PHE A 85 -0.91 7.57 0.12
C PHE A 85 0.03 7.02 -0.95
N LEU A 86 0.06 7.67 -2.12
CA LEU A 86 1.05 7.35 -3.14
C LEU A 86 2.28 8.21 -2.87
N CYS A 87 3.40 7.55 -2.58
CA CYS A 87 4.62 8.20 -2.13
C CYS A 87 5.79 7.92 -3.09
N SER A 88 6.67 8.90 -3.19
CA SER A 88 7.99 8.79 -3.81
C SER A 88 9.05 8.61 -2.72
N PHE A 89 10.11 7.88 -3.06
CA PHE A 89 11.29 7.74 -2.18
C PHE A 89 12.11 9.02 -2.21
N VAL A 90 12.47 9.49 -1.03
CA VAL A 90 13.32 10.67 -0.85
C VAL A 90 14.67 10.21 -0.33
N GLU A 91 15.74 10.79 -0.87
CA GLU A 91 17.08 10.53 -0.34
C GLU A 91 17.20 11.14 1.06
N GLY A 92 17.68 10.33 1.99
CA GLY A 92 17.89 10.75 3.36
C GLY A 92 18.65 9.69 4.12
N ALA A 93 19.42 10.14 5.12
CA ALA A 93 20.10 9.26 6.05
C ALA A 93 19.86 9.79 7.46
N LEU A 94 19.52 8.86 8.35
CA LEU A 94 19.45 9.07 9.79
C LEU A 94 20.19 7.91 10.42
N ASP A 95 21.18 8.21 11.24
CA ASP A 95 22.05 7.21 11.86
C ASP A 95 21.40 6.61 13.11
N ASP A 96 20.56 7.37 13.82
CA ASP A 96 19.85 6.96 15.03
C ASP A 96 18.34 7.26 14.92
N PRO A 97 17.45 6.29 15.19
CA PRO A 97 16.01 6.55 15.23
C PRO A 97 15.57 7.55 16.32
N ASN A 98 16.41 7.81 17.32
CA ASN A 98 16.15 8.83 18.35
C ASN A 98 16.40 10.26 17.85
N ASP A 99 17.09 10.43 16.72
CA ASP A 99 17.34 11.73 16.10
C ASP A 99 16.17 12.20 15.21
N VAL A 100 15.12 11.39 15.10
CA VAL A 100 13.92 11.73 14.32
C VAL A 100 13.19 12.93 14.96
N PRO A 101 13.17 14.11 14.32
CA PRO A 101 12.67 15.32 14.94
C PRO A 101 11.14 15.37 14.93
N THR A 102 10.54 16.15 15.82
CA THR A 102 9.08 16.39 15.80
C THR A 102 8.66 17.35 14.69
N ARG A 103 9.59 18.13 14.15
CA ARG A 103 9.39 19.06 13.04
C ARG A 103 10.44 18.79 11.97
N LEU A 104 10.01 18.60 10.74
CA LEU A 104 10.88 18.43 9.57
C LEU A 104 10.79 19.69 8.70
N GLU A 105 11.94 20.22 8.32
CA GLU A 105 12.04 21.30 7.35
C GLU A 105 12.61 20.70 6.06
N LEU A 106 11.80 20.69 5.01
CA LEU A 106 12.17 20.25 3.67
C LEU A 106 12.26 21.49 2.78
N ASP A 107 13.42 21.70 2.17
CA ASP A 107 13.77 22.96 1.48
C ASP A 107 13.59 24.20 2.39
N GLU A 108 13.76 25.41 1.86
CA GLU A 108 13.74 26.63 2.69
C GLU A 108 12.34 27.01 3.22
N ASP A 109 11.25 26.42 2.72
CA ASP A 109 9.88 26.91 2.98
C ASP A 109 8.83 25.84 3.36
N VAL A 110 9.15 24.54 3.31
CA VAL A 110 8.15 23.49 3.61
C VAL A 110 8.41 22.88 4.98
N THR A 111 7.49 23.08 5.91
CA THR A 111 7.54 22.47 7.24
C THR A 111 6.51 21.35 7.37
N PHE A 112 6.92 20.20 7.89
CA PHE A 112 6.06 19.11 8.29
C PHE A 112 6.10 18.92 9.81
N GLU A 113 4.93 18.67 10.41
CA GLU A 113 4.78 18.44 11.85
C GLU A 113 4.48 16.97 12.10
N LEU A 114 5.13 16.38 13.12
CA LEU A 114 4.94 14.98 13.49
C LEU A 114 3.52 14.77 14.01
N GLU A 115 2.78 13.91 13.32
CA GLU A 115 1.41 13.58 13.72
C GLU A 115 1.39 12.39 14.67
N PHE A 116 2.12 11.32 14.34
CA PHE A 116 2.31 10.19 15.23
C PHE A 116 3.55 9.36 14.86
N HIS A 117 3.96 8.51 15.79
CA HIS A 117 4.91 7.44 15.53
C HIS A 117 4.47 6.12 16.19
N ARG A 118 4.96 5.00 15.67
CA ARG A 118 4.64 3.65 16.16
C ARG A 118 5.83 2.71 15.94
N ASN A 119 5.88 1.64 16.72
CA ASN A 119 6.70 0.45 16.45
C ASN A 119 5.78 -0.69 15.99
N ASP A 120 6.05 -1.24 14.81
CA ASP A 120 5.31 -2.35 14.21
C ASP A 120 6.25 -3.53 13.93
N VAL A 121 5.72 -4.74 13.78
CA VAL A 121 6.45 -5.86 13.17
C VAL A 121 6.13 -5.91 11.68
N THR A 122 7.15 -6.14 10.85
CA THR A 122 6.98 -6.26 9.40
C THR A 122 6.85 -7.72 8.95
N ARG A 123 6.02 -7.97 7.94
CA ARG A 123 6.07 -9.17 7.09
C ARG A 123 6.24 -8.72 5.65
N THR A 124 7.20 -9.30 4.94
CA THR A 124 7.57 -8.84 3.59
C THR A 124 7.42 -9.93 2.54
N GLU A 125 7.16 -9.51 1.31
CA GLU A 125 7.09 -10.33 0.09
C GLU A 125 7.74 -9.54 -1.05
N GLY A 126 8.53 -10.21 -1.91
CA GLY A 126 9.18 -9.58 -3.06
C GLY A 126 10.32 -8.63 -2.70
N ASN A 127 10.49 -7.58 -3.50
CA ASN A 127 11.56 -6.61 -3.37
C ASN A 127 11.12 -5.45 -2.45
N THR A 128 11.59 -5.46 -1.21
CA THR A 128 11.28 -4.45 -0.20
C THR A 128 12.54 -4.05 0.57
N ASP A 129 12.52 -2.87 1.17
CA ASP A 129 13.64 -2.42 2.00
C ASP A 129 13.77 -3.11 3.35
N PHE A 130 12.74 -3.84 3.78
CA PHE A 130 12.60 -4.42 5.12
C PHE A 130 12.74 -5.94 5.14
N ARG A 131 13.13 -6.47 6.29
CA ARG A 131 13.12 -7.89 6.62
C ARG A 131 11.79 -8.29 7.24
N SER A 132 11.40 -9.55 7.06
CA SER A 132 10.20 -10.11 7.68
C SER A 132 10.50 -10.61 9.09
N GLY A 133 9.65 -10.26 10.05
CA GLY A 133 9.72 -10.68 11.46
C GLY A 133 10.43 -9.69 12.40
N ASP A 134 11.03 -8.64 11.84
CA ASP A 134 11.73 -7.62 12.58
C ASP A 134 10.81 -6.45 12.94
N ASP A 135 11.17 -5.74 14.01
CA ASP A 135 10.50 -4.52 14.42
C ASP A 135 10.88 -3.37 13.44
N CYS A 136 9.95 -2.46 13.19
CA CYS A 136 10.09 -1.32 12.30
C CYS A 136 9.43 -0.11 12.97
N LEU A 137 10.21 0.94 13.17
CA LEU A 137 9.69 2.21 13.63
C LEU A 137 9.13 2.98 12.43
N PHE A 138 7.98 3.60 12.62
CA PHE A 138 7.24 4.32 11.59
C PHE A 138 6.78 5.66 12.15
N TRP A 139 7.09 6.75 11.44
CA TRP A 139 6.64 8.11 11.76
C TRP A 139 5.84 8.66 10.59
N ARG A 140 4.74 9.37 10.89
CA ARG A 140 3.97 10.12 9.91
C ARG A 140 3.96 11.59 10.29
N TYR A 141 4.27 12.43 9.31
CA TYR A 141 4.20 13.87 9.42
C TYR A 141 3.14 14.42 8.46
N PHE A 142 2.56 15.54 8.84
CA PHE A 142 1.61 16.28 8.03
C PHE A 142 2.17 17.67 7.71
N GLY A 143 2.11 18.03 6.43
CA GLY A 143 2.63 19.30 5.92
C GLY A 143 1.56 20.12 5.20
N PRO A 144 1.96 21.25 4.59
CA PRO A 144 1.08 22.07 3.76
C PRO A 144 0.54 21.29 2.55
N ASP A 145 -0.54 21.80 1.95
CA ASP A 145 -1.14 21.30 0.72
C ASP A 145 -1.52 19.80 0.74
N HIS A 146 -1.83 19.28 1.93
CA HIS A 146 -2.15 17.86 2.14
C HIS A 146 -1.02 16.90 1.78
N ARG A 147 0.23 17.37 1.84
CA ARG A 147 1.43 16.52 1.73
C ARG A 147 1.68 15.79 3.04
N PHE A 148 2.18 14.57 2.90
CA PHE A 148 2.57 13.70 3.99
C PHE A 148 4.02 13.29 3.81
N PHE A 149 4.72 13.19 4.93
CA PHE A 149 6.08 12.66 4.96
C PHE A 149 6.10 11.47 5.91
N PHE A 150 6.78 10.41 5.51
CA PHE A 150 6.89 9.19 6.29
C PHE A 150 8.34 8.83 6.48
N LEU A 151 8.69 8.50 7.71
CA LEU A 151 9.98 7.93 8.03
C LEU A 151 9.80 6.52 8.54
N GLN A 152 10.71 5.65 8.14
CA GLN A 152 10.74 4.27 8.58
C GLN A 152 12.17 3.87 8.91
N TRP A 153 12.32 3.12 10.00
CA TRP A 153 13.61 2.64 10.45
C TRP A 153 13.54 1.19 10.87
N GLN A 154 14.47 0.38 10.35
CA GLN A 154 14.68 -1.00 10.74
C GLN A 154 16.14 -1.40 10.58
N ASP A 155 16.73 -1.94 11.64
CA ASP A 155 18.10 -2.49 11.63
C ASP A 155 19.16 -1.55 11.03
N GLY A 156 19.12 -0.27 11.43
CA GLY A 156 20.06 0.75 10.94
C GLY A 156 19.78 1.22 9.50
N LYS A 157 18.74 0.73 8.85
CA LYS A 157 18.29 1.21 7.54
C LYS A 157 17.14 2.20 7.71
N PHE A 158 17.28 3.33 7.02
CA PHE A 158 16.32 4.41 7.02
C PHE A 158 15.65 4.55 5.65
N ILE A 159 14.34 4.76 5.65
CA ILE A 159 13.54 5.03 4.45
C ILE A 159 12.70 6.27 4.68
N ALA A 160 12.90 7.27 3.81
CA ALA A 160 12.08 8.48 3.76
C ALA A 160 11.16 8.42 2.54
N LEU A 161 9.90 8.77 2.76
CA LEU A 161 8.88 8.81 1.72
C LEU A 161 8.14 10.13 1.81
N GLU A 162 7.89 10.74 0.66
CA GLU A 162 7.01 11.87 0.54
C GLU A 162 5.84 11.50 -0.37
N GLY A 163 4.62 11.84 0.02
CA GLY A 163 3.45 11.56 -0.80
C GLY A 163 2.23 12.40 -0.47
N GLU A 164 1.17 12.10 -1.20
CA GLU A 164 -0.11 12.77 -1.06
C GLU A 164 -1.21 11.73 -0.83
N ARG A 165 -2.30 12.17 -0.18
CA ARG A 165 -3.44 11.29 0.05
C ARG A 165 -4.14 10.98 -1.28
N THR A 166 -4.13 9.71 -1.65
CA THR A 166 -4.78 9.21 -2.87
C THR A 166 -6.14 8.60 -2.51
N PRO A 167 -7.26 9.11 -3.05
CA PRO A 167 -8.57 8.51 -2.85
C PRO A 167 -8.61 7.04 -3.30
N GLY A 168 -9.10 6.15 -2.45
CA GLY A 168 -9.12 4.70 -2.74
C GLY A 168 -9.91 4.32 -4.00
N ASN A 169 -10.86 5.14 -4.46
CA ASN A 169 -11.59 4.93 -5.73
C ASN A 169 -10.75 5.23 -6.98
N GLN A 170 -9.60 5.90 -6.83
CA GLN A 170 -8.62 6.12 -7.89
C GLN A 170 -7.59 4.97 -7.97
N ILE A 171 -7.64 4.02 -7.04
CA ILE A 171 -6.74 2.87 -6.98
C ILE A 171 -7.52 1.62 -7.41
N LYS A 172 -7.07 0.98 -8.48
CA LYS A 172 -7.66 -0.27 -8.97
C LYS A 172 -6.62 -1.38 -8.92
N PHE A 173 -6.92 -2.41 -8.14
CA PHE A 173 -6.11 -3.60 -8.04
C PHE A 173 -6.59 -4.64 -9.05
N LEU A 174 -5.69 -5.09 -9.91
CA LEU A 174 -5.91 -6.08 -10.95
C LEU A 174 -5.04 -7.29 -10.62
N LYS A 175 -5.69 -8.42 -10.31
CA LYS A 175 -4.95 -9.64 -9.97
C LYS A 175 -4.25 -10.20 -11.19
N SER A 176 -2.97 -10.50 -11.05
CA SER A 176 -2.24 -11.33 -11.99
C SER A 176 -2.93 -12.69 -12.05
N THR A 177 -3.40 -13.07 -13.23
CA THR A 177 -4.02 -14.39 -13.41
C THR A 177 -2.90 -15.44 -13.38
N PRO A 178 -3.00 -16.48 -12.53
CA PRO A 178 -2.00 -17.55 -12.50
C PRO A 178 -1.94 -18.35 -13.80
#